data_AF-E2CCM0-F1
#
_entry.id   AF-E2CCM0-F1
#
_cell.length_a   1.000
_cell.length_b   1.000
_cell.length_c   1.000
_cell.angle_alpha   90.00
_cell.angle_beta   90.00
_cell.angle_gamma   90.00
#
_symmetry.space_group_name_H-M   'P 1'
#
loop_
_entity.id
_entity.type
_entity.pdbx_description
1 polymer ?
#
loop_
_entity_poly.entity_id
_entity_poly.type
_entity_poly.pdbx_seq_one_letter_code
_entity_poly.pdbx_strand_id
1 'polypeptide(L)' 'MFPEPETIHKSIDSFSNPPKSYALDIGVTSSKNTAVLEINDAYASACFGLPAIRYARFILARWQELYAKGR' A
#
# COMPACT_ATOMS: atom_id res chain seq x y z
N MET A 1 14.14 -14.95 6.31
CA MET A 1 12.85 -14.87 7.02
C MET A 1 11.97 -13.98 6.17
N PHE A 2 10.74 -14.41 5.87
CA PHE A 2 9.81 -13.66 5.02
C PHE A 2 8.51 -13.40 5.79
N PRO A 3 7.77 -12.34 5.46
CA PRO A 3 6.42 -12.13 5.96
C PRO A 3 5.50 -13.33 5.71
N GLU A 4 4.67 -13.65 6.70
CA GLU A 4 3.61 -14.66 6.64
C GLU A 4 2.51 -14.22 5.65
N PRO A 5 2.27 -14.94 4.54
CA PRO A 5 1.32 -14.52 3.50
C PRO A 5 -0.09 -14.28 4.02
N GLU A 6 -0.57 -15.11 4.96
CA GLU A 6 -1.89 -14.94 5.57
C GLU A 6 -2.03 -13.61 6.33
N THR A 7 -0.95 -13.15 6.97
CA THR A 7 -0.94 -11.87 7.68
C THR A 7 -0.97 -10.70 6.70
N ILE A 8 -0.37 -10.84 5.52
CA ILE A 8 -0.43 -9.84 4.44
C ILE A 8 -1.87 -9.68 3.93
N HIS A 9 -2.57 -10.78 3.65
CA HIS A 9 -3.95 -10.69 3.15
C HIS A 9 -4.88 -10.12 4.22
N LYS A 10 -4.74 -10.56 5.48
CA LYS A 10 -5.51 -10.01 6.60
C LYS A 10 -5.28 -8.53 6.82
N SER A 11 -4.08 -7.99 6.56
CA SER A 11 -3.84 -6.55 6.72
C SER A 11 -4.57 -5.73 5.66
N ILE A 12 -4.71 -6.25 4.44
CA ILE A 12 -5.53 -5.63 3.38
C ILE A 12 -7.02 -5.68 3.78
N ASP A 13 -7.51 -6.85 4.20
CA ASP A 13 -8.92 -7.06 4.52
C ASP A 13 -9.39 -6.26 5.75
N SER A 14 -8.48 -6.03 6.71
CA SER A 14 -8.77 -5.27 7.93
C SER A 14 -8.61 -3.76 7.80
N PHE A 15 -8.07 -3.26 6.67
CA PHE A 15 -7.89 -1.83 6.47
C PHE A 15 -9.24 -1.15 6.14
N SER A 16 -9.92 -0.66 7.18
CA SER A 16 -11.19 0.04 7.05
C SER A 16 -11.04 1.36 6.27
N ASN A 17 -11.82 1.52 5.20
CA ASN A 17 -11.85 2.70 4.32
C ASN A 17 -10.46 3.11 3.79
N PRO A 18 -9.75 2.21 3.09
CA PRO A 18 -8.41 2.51 2.58
C PRO A 18 -8.49 3.51 1.41
N PRO A 19 -7.41 4.26 1.13
CA PRO A 19 -7.32 5.05 -0.09
C PRO A 19 -7.55 4.20 -1.35
N LYS A 20 -7.98 4.80 -2.46
CA LYS A 20 -8.16 4.07 -3.72
C LYS A 20 -6.85 3.47 -4.26
N SER A 21 -5.71 3.97 -3.80
CA SER A 21 -4.39 3.43 -4.10
C SER A 21 -3.46 3.73 -2.93
N TYR A 22 -2.82 2.68 -2.43
CA TYR A 22 -1.89 2.71 -1.31
C TYR A 22 -0.90 1.55 -1.43
N ALA A 23 0.25 1.68 -0.79
CA ALA A 23 1.25 0.62 -0.65
C ALA A 23 1.43 0.28 0.83
N LEU A 24 1.75 -0.99 1.10
CA LEU A 24 2.07 -1.48 2.44
C LEU A 24 3.50 -1.98 2.43
N ASP A 25 4.32 -1.41 3.31
CA ASP A 25 5.63 -1.97 3.60
C ASP A 25 5.47 -3.00 4.71
N ILE A 26 5.82 -4.24 4.40
CA ILE A 26 5.61 -5.38 5.31
C ILE A 26 6.96 -5.98 5.65
N GLY A 27 7.19 -6.18 6.94
CA GLY A 27 8.41 -6.79 7.43
C GLY A 27 8.18 -7.80 8.53
N VAL A 28 9.28 -8.38 9.00
CA VAL A 28 9.29 -9.28 10.14
C VAL A 28 10.07 -8.64 11.27
N THR A 29 9.47 -8.57 12.46
CA THR A 29 10.05 -7.94 13.64
C THR A 29 11.14 -8.81 14.28
N SER A 30 11.89 -8.26 15.23
CA SER A 30 12.86 -9.02 16.03
C SER A 30 12.21 -10.18 16.81
N SER A 31 10.92 -10.06 17.15
CA SER A 31 10.12 -11.12 17.76
C SER A 31 9.57 -12.15 16.75
N LYS A 32 10.03 -12.10 15.50
CA LYS A 32 9.62 -12.98 14.39
C LYS A 32 8.15 -12.84 13.96
N ASN A 33 7.49 -11.74 14.32
CA ASN A 33 6.12 -11.48 13.92
C ASN A 33 6.08 -10.71 12.59
N THR A 34 5.14 -11.05 11.72
CA THR A 34 4.85 -10.24 10.52
C THR A 34 4.04 -9.02 10.89
N ALA A 35 4.44 -7.84 10.41
CA ALA A 35 3.76 -6.59 10.70
C ALA A 35 3.79 -5.63 9.50
N VAL A 36 2.77 -4.78 9.40
CA VAL A 36 2.79 -3.59 8.56
C VAL A 36 3.69 -2.55 9.24
N LEU A 37 4.71 -2.09 8.52
CA LEU A 37 5.68 -1.11 9.00
C LEU A 37 5.32 0.31 8.58
N GLU A 38 4.84 0.47 7.34
CA GLU A 38 4.41 1.74 6.77
C GLU A 38 3.21 1.55 5.84
N ILE A 39 2.34 2.56 5.80
CA ILE A 39 1.29 2.71 4.80
C ILE A 39 1.59 3.98 4.02
N ASN A 40 1.82 3.86 2.72
CA ASN A 40 2.12 4.97 1.83
C ASN A 40 0.93 5.22 0.90
N ASP A 41 0.55 6.49 0.72
CA ASP A 41 -0.63 6.88 -0.06
C ASP A 41 -0.34 7.07 -1.57
N ALA A 42 0.46 6.16 -2.12
CA ALA A 42 0.92 6.11 -3.52
C ALA A 42 1.99 7.14 -3.92
N TYR A 43 2.58 7.85 -2.95
CA TYR A 43 3.68 8.78 -3.20
C TYR A 43 5.00 8.04 -3.42
N ALA A 44 5.70 8.40 -4.50
CA ALA A 44 7.03 7.89 -4.85
C ALA A 44 7.15 6.35 -4.98
N SER A 45 6.05 5.61 -5.13
CA SER A 45 6.06 4.13 -5.16
C SER A 45 6.66 3.52 -6.44
N ALA A 46 7.08 4.31 -7.43
CA ALA A 46 7.70 3.81 -8.66
C ALA A 46 9.05 3.11 -8.41
N CYS A 47 9.78 3.53 -7.38
CA CYS A 47 11.10 2.98 -7.06
C CYS A 47 11.07 1.48 -6.68
N PHE A 48 9.89 0.93 -6.41
CA PHE A 48 9.68 -0.48 -6.10
C PHE A 48 9.45 -1.38 -7.34
N GLY A 49 9.73 -0.88 -8.55
CA GLY A 49 9.73 -1.70 -9.77
C GLY A 49 8.37 -1.87 -10.46
N LEU A 50 7.40 -0.99 -10.16
CA LEU A 50 6.12 -0.99 -10.86
C LEU A 50 6.29 -0.62 -12.35
N PRO A 51 5.68 -1.37 -13.30
CA PRO A 51 5.68 -0.97 -14.70
C PRO A 51 5.08 0.42 -14.90
N ALA A 52 5.66 1.24 -15.77
CA ALA A 52 5.32 2.66 -15.92
C ALA A 52 3.81 2.94 -16.08
N ILE A 53 3.11 2.18 -16.93
CA ILE A 53 1.66 2.33 -17.13
C ILE A 53 0.87 1.97 -15.87
N ARG A 54 1.30 0.94 -15.14
CA ARG A 54 0.64 0.54 -13.87
C ARG A 54 0.85 1.61 -12.80
N TYR A 55 2.05 2.15 -12.69
CA TYR A 55 2.36 3.25 -11.77
C TYR A 55 1.55 4.52 -12.09
N ALA A 56 1.46 4.90 -13.38
CA ALA A 56 0.66 6.05 -13.80
C ALA A 56 -0.81 5.90 -13.40
N ARG A 57 -1.41 4.71 -13.61
CA ARG A 57 -2.79 4.42 -13.19
C ARG A 57 -2.96 4.44 -11.67
N PHE A 58 -1.98 3.94 -10.93
CA PHE A 58 -1.98 3.88 -9.47
C PHE A 58 -1.97 5.29 -8.86
N ILE A 59 -1.08 6.18 -9.31
CA ILE A 59 -1.08 7.59 -8.88
C ILE A 59 -2.36 8.32 -9.30
N LEU A 60 -2.82 8.12 -10.54
CA LEU A 60 -4.03 8.77 -11.04
C LEU A 60 -5.26 8.46 -10.16
N ALA A 61 -5.43 7.20 -9.75
CA ALA A 61 -6.53 6.80 -8.89
C ALA A 61 -6.51 7.52 -7.53
N ARG A 62 -5.31 7.73 -6.96
CA ARG A 62 -5.14 8.50 -5.72
C ARG A 62 -5.49 9.98 -5.90
N TRP A 63 -4.98 10.62 -6.95
CA TRP A 63 -5.29 12.03 -7.22
C TRP A 63 -6.77 12.28 -7.46
N GLN A 64 -7.43 11.41 -8.22
CA GLN A 64 -8.88 11.50 -8.45
C GLN A 64 -9.67 11.41 -7.13
N GLU A 65 -9.25 10.55 -6.21
CA GLU A 65 -9.86 10.45 -4.89
C GLU A 65 -9.70 11.73 -4.08
N LEU A 66 -8.48 12.28 -4.01
CA LEU A 66 -8.19 13.51 -3.28
C LEU A 66 -8.95 14.70 -3.85
N TYR A 67 -8.97 14.84 -5.18
CA TYR A 67 -9.67 15.92 -5.85
C TYR A 67 -11.18 15.87 -5.64
N ALA A 68 -11.76 14.67 -5.66
CA ALA A 68 -13.20 14.49 -5.42
C ALA A 68 -13.60 14.81 -3.97
N LYS A 69 -12.74 14.50 -2.99
CA LYS A 69 -12.97 14.81 -1.56
C LYS A 69 -12.81 16.29 -1.20
N GLY A 70 -12.11 17.06 -2.02
CA GLY A 70 -11.89 18.50 -1.83
C GLY A 70 -13.01 19.39 -2.38
N ARG A 71 -14.06 18.81 -2.98
CA ARG A 71 -15.31 19.48 -3.38
C ARG A 71 -16.41 19.13 -2.40
#